data_AF-A0A485KGA7-F1
#
_entry.id   AF-A0A485KGA7-F1
#
_cell.length_a   1.000
_cell.length_b   1.000
_cell.length_c   1.000
_cell.angle_alpha   90.00
_cell.angle_beta   90.00
_cell.angle_gamma   90.00
#
_symmetry.space_group_name_H-M   'P 1'
#
loop_
_entity.id
_entity.type
_entity.pdbx_description
1 polymer ?
#
loop_
_entity_poly.entity_id
_entity_poly.type
_entity_poly.pdbx_seq_one_letter_code
_entity_poly.pdbx_strand_id
1 'polypeptide(L)'
;MSASDGGDESVSWEIFESHVSANDAKACAQALRENFFKTSDFGHCKLSIVRVVTNSADTRRSTTTLTETLLLFWADTSSPIAYLILMALDELEKTILPKDWLREKEPMTHGVRLEVQKLVQEAFTLDNGVSPKVVVKSVALFRIDQVDESHVVAYAHGLLSSGAFISLLKFIEHFSWIKWTYQDMIEQFAATNSWPMAEQLLKIVQPTITAIDHRREIVFQGRLRS
;
A
#
# COMPACT_ATOMS: atom_id res chain seq x y z
N MET A 1 38.25 -35.22 -5.81
CA MET A 1 37.08 -34.53 -5.23
C MET A 1 37.29 -33.05 -5.49
N SER A 2 36.80 -32.58 -6.64
CA SER A 2 36.86 -31.15 -6.98
C SER A 2 35.56 -30.52 -6.53
N ALA A 3 35.68 -29.59 -5.58
CA ALA A 3 34.57 -28.77 -5.12
C ALA A 3 34.00 -28.01 -6.32
N SER A 4 32.71 -28.20 -6.57
CA SER A 4 31.93 -27.36 -7.46
C SER A 4 31.85 -25.96 -6.83
N ASP A 5 32.59 -25.02 -7.41
CA ASP A 5 32.39 -23.59 -7.20
C ASP A 5 30.96 -23.27 -7.65
N GLY A 6 30.06 -23.14 -6.67
CA GLY A 6 28.74 -22.58 -6.91
C GLY A 6 28.95 -21.11 -7.20
N GLY A 7 28.94 -20.76 -8.49
CA GLY A 7 28.93 -19.37 -8.93
C GLY A 7 27.72 -18.68 -8.30
N ASP A 8 27.99 -17.80 -7.35
CA ASP A 8 27.04 -16.84 -6.83
C ASP A 8 26.77 -15.87 -7.99
N GLU A 9 25.80 -16.20 -8.85
CA GLU A 9 25.29 -15.27 -9.87
C GLU A 9 24.63 -14.10 -9.14
N SER A 10 25.43 -13.11 -8.75
CA SER A 10 24.94 -11.85 -8.23
C SER A 10 23.90 -11.30 -9.21
N VAL A 11 22.66 -11.17 -8.78
CA VAL A 11 21.57 -10.66 -9.62
C VAL A 11 21.91 -9.24 -10.07
N SER A 12 22.22 -9.07 -11.36
CA SER A 12 22.52 -7.75 -11.93
C SER A 12 21.22 -6.96 -12.09
N TRP A 13 21.18 -5.79 -11.47
CA TRP A 13 20.08 -4.83 -11.59
C TRP A 13 20.23 -3.87 -12.77
N GLU A 14 21.32 -3.98 -13.54
CA GLU A 14 21.64 -3.11 -14.67
C GLU A 14 20.57 -3.18 -15.78
N ILE A 15 20.01 -4.36 -16.02
CA ILE A 15 18.92 -4.55 -17.00
C ILE A 15 17.68 -3.78 -16.55
N PHE A 16 17.30 -3.92 -15.28
CA PHE A 16 16.17 -3.17 -14.72
C PHE A 16 16.43 -1.66 -14.77
N GLU A 17 17.63 -1.20 -14.42
CA GLU A 17 18.06 0.21 -14.50
C GLU A 17 17.98 0.76 -15.93
N SER A 18 18.41 -0.02 -16.92
CA SER A 18 18.29 0.34 -18.34
C SER A 18 16.83 0.52 -18.75
N HIS A 19 15.93 -0.39 -18.34
CA HIS A 19 14.50 -0.29 -18.65
C HIS A 19 13.81 0.86 -17.93
N VAL A 20 14.19 1.16 -16.69
CA VAL A 20 13.72 2.35 -15.96
C VAL A 20 14.13 3.61 -16.71
N SER A 21 15.40 3.69 -17.16
CA SER A 21 15.91 4.83 -17.93
C SER A 21 15.24 4.98 -19.30
N ALA A 22 14.85 3.85 -19.92
CA ALA A 22 14.10 3.82 -21.17
C ALA A 22 12.60 4.12 -21.00
N ASN A 23 12.11 4.21 -19.76
CA ASN A 23 10.69 4.36 -19.42
C ASN A 23 9.80 3.24 -19.96
N ASP A 24 10.31 2.00 -19.96
CA ASP A 24 9.59 0.83 -20.45
C ASP A 24 9.04 0.00 -19.28
N ALA A 25 7.80 0.27 -18.90
CA ALA A 25 7.14 -0.43 -17.80
C ALA A 25 6.99 -1.95 -18.04
N LYS A 26 6.86 -2.40 -19.30
CA LYS A 26 6.72 -3.83 -19.62
C LYS A 26 8.05 -4.54 -19.46
N ALA A 27 9.13 -3.95 -19.96
CA ALA A 27 10.46 -4.49 -19.78
C ALA A 27 10.90 -4.44 -18.31
N CYS A 28 10.55 -3.37 -17.58
CA CYS A 28 10.70 -3.30 -16.12
C CYS A 28 9.97 -4.45 -15.43
N ALA A 29 8.71 -4.74 -15.81
CA ALA A 29 7.96 -5.84 -15.22
C ALA A 29 8.63 -7.19 -15.44
N GLN A 30 9.11 -7.46 -16.65
CA GLN A 30 9.83 -8.68 -16.94
C GLN A 30 11.10 -8.80 -16.11
N ALA A 31 11.95 -7.76 -16.10
CA ALA A 31 13.19 -7.75 -15.33
C ALA A 31 12.95 -7.89 -13.82
N LEU A 32 11.91 -7.25 -13.27
CA LEU A 32 11.54 -7.40 -11.86
C LEU A 32 11.11 -8.81 -11.52
N ARG A 33 10.33 -9.46 -12.40
CA ARG A 33 9.91 -10.84 -12.21
C ARG A 33 11.12 -11.77 -12.17
N GLU A 34 12.02 -11.64 -13.13
CA GLU A 34 13.26 -12.43 -13.21
C GLU A 34 14.17 -12.20 -11.99
N ASN A 35 14.42 -10.94 -11.62
CA ASN A 35 15.26 -10.59 -10.48
C ASN A 35 14.66 -11.08 -9.16
N PHE A 36 13.35 -10.90 -8.96
CA PHE A 36 12.68 -11.35 -7.76
C PHE A 36 12.74 -12.87 -7.61
N PHE A 37 12.53 -13.63 -8.69
CA PHE A 37 12.65 -15.09 -8.63
C PHE A 37 14.09 -15.57 -8.37
N LYS A 38 15.10 -14.91 -8.95
CA LYS A 38 16.51 -15.24 -8.72
C LYS A 38 16.96 -14.94 -7.29
N THR A 39 16.61 -13.77 -6.76
CA THR A 39 17.03 -13.38 -5.40
C THR A 39 16.18 -14.04 -4.32
N SER A 40 14.86 -14.14 -4.53
CA SER A 40 13.86 -14.55 -3.53
C SER A 40 13.90 -13.76 -2.20
N ASP A 41 14.55 -12.59 -2.18
CA ASP A 41 14.65 -11.70 -1.03
C ASP A 41 13.89 -10.39 -1.29
N PHE A 42 12.77 -10.23 -0.58
CA PHE A 42 11.92 -9.05 -0.66
C PHE A 42 12.65 -7.77 -0.24
N GLY A 43 13.46 -7.83 0.83
CA GLY A 43 14.16 -6.68 1.38
C GLY A 43 15.25 -6.19 0.44
N HIS A 44 16.05 -7.11 -0.09
CA HIS A 44 17.08 -6.80 -1.08
C HIS A 44 16.47 -6.22 -2.36
N CYS A 45 15.42 -6.83 -2.90
CA CYS A 45 14.75 -6.31 -4.09
C CYS A 45 14.18 -4.89 -3.85
N LYS A 46 13.60 -4.63 -2.67
CA LYS A 46 13.08 -3.29 -2.33
C LYS A 46 14.20 -2.26 -2.38
N LEU A 47 15.32 -2.55 -1.73
CA LEU A 47 16.48 -1.66 -1.66
C LEU A 47 17.05 -1.39 -3.06
N SER A 48 17.16 -2.42 -3.90
CA SER A 48 17.65 -2.26 -5.27
C SER A 48 16.73 -1.41 -6.14
N ILE A 49 15.41 -1.61 -6.08
CA ILE A 49 14.44 -0.78 -6.79
C ILE A 49 14.56 0.69 -6.36
N VAL A 50 14.58 0.94 -5.06
CA VAL A 50 14.71 2.29 -4.50
C VAL A 50 16.01 2.93 -4.97
N ARG A 51 17.13 2.20 -4.91
CA ARG A 51 18.45 2.69 -5.36
C ARG A 51 18.44 3.05 -6.84
N VAL A 52 17.90 2.20 -7.70
CA VAL A 52 17.82 2.45 -9.16
C VAL A 52 17.02 3.72 -9.44
N VAL A 53 15.84 3.88 -8.84
CA VAL A 53 15.01 5.08 -9.05
C VAL A 53 15.66 6.34 -8.48
N THR A 54 16.34 6.23 -7.32
CA THR A 54 17.06 7.35 -6.69
C THR A 54 18.22 7.82 -7.55
N ASN A 55 18.93 6.90 -8.19
CA ASN A 55 20.11 7.22 -9.02
C ASN A 55 19.75 7.64 -10.46
N SER A 56 18.48 7.55 -10.84
CA SER A 56 18.03 7.94 -12.18
C SER A 56 18.16 9.44 -12.40
N ALA A 57 18.54 9.83 -13.62
CA ALA A 57 18.63 11.23 -14.05
C ALA A 57 17.27 11.96 -13.96
N ASP A 58 16.16 11.22 -14.13
CA ASP A 58 14.80 11.72 -13.94
C ASP A 58 14.05 10.80 -12.97
N THR A 59 14.22 11.05 -11.68
CA THR A 59 13.55 10.32 -10.58
C THR A 59 12.04 10.32 -10.73
N ARG A 60 11.44 11.43 -11.17
CA ARG A 60 9.98 11.59 -11.26
C ARG A 60 9.42 10.70 -12.37
N ARG A 61 10.02 10.77 -13.57
CA ARG A 61 9.64 9.88 -14.68
C ARG A 61 9.87 8.42 -14.31
N SER A 62 10.98 8.10 -13.66
CA SER A 62 11.30 6.74 -13.20
C SER A 62 10.28 6.20 -12.19
N THR A 63 9.80 7.06 -11.28
CA THR A 63 8.73 6.72 -10.33
C THR A 63 7.39 6.50 -11.05
N THR A 64 7.13 7.27 -12.11
CA THR A 64 5.95 7.07 -12.97
C THR A 64 6.03 5.71 -13.66
N THR A 65 7.17 5.38 -14.30
CA THR A 65 7.43 4.06 -14.91
C THR A 65 7.27 2.92 -13.90
N LEU A 66 7.75 3.10 -12.67
CA LEU A 66 7.58 2.11 -11.60
C LEU A 66 6.10 1.94 -11.21
N THR A 67 5.32 3.02 -11.22
CA THR A 67 3.88 2.95 -10.97
C THR A 67 3.12 2.31 -12.14
N GLU A 68 3.51 2.57 -13.39
CA GLU A 68 2.99 1.85 -14.55
C GLU A 68 3.32 0.35 -14.48
N THR A 69 4.51 0.01 -13.99
CA THR A 69 4.94 -1.37 -13.75
C THR A 69 4.06 -2.05 -12.68
N LEU A 70 3.67 -1.34 -11.62
CA LEU A 70 2.71 -1.83 -10.62
C LEU A 70 1.39 -2.26 -11.27
N LEU A 71 0.86 -1.50 -12.23
CA LEU A 71 -0.40 -1.82 -12.90
C LEU A 71 -0.34 -3.18 -13.62
N LEU A 72 0.83 -3.57 -14.14
CA LEU A 72 1.03 -4.87 -14.79
C LEU A 72 1.04 -6.06 -13.82
N PHE A 73 1.23 -5.81 -12.53
CA PHE A 73 1.17 -6.82 -11.47
C PHE A 73 -0.08 -6.71 -10.59
N TRP A 74 -1.00 -5.77 -10.88
CA TRP A 74 -2.12 -5.45 -9.99
C TRP A 74 -2.91 -6.69 -9.54
N ALA A 75 -3.26 -7.56 -10.48
CA ALA A 75 -4.02 -8.78 -10.24
C ALA A 75 -3.15 -10.04 -10.08
N ASP A 76 -1.80 -9.91 -10.12
CA ASP A 76 -0.90 -11.05 -9.96
C ASP A 76 -0.77 -11.42 -8.48
N THR A 77 -1.50 -12.46 -8.07
CA THR A 77 -1.44 -13.02 -6.72
C THR A 77 -0.40 -14.14 -6.55
N SER A 78 0.25 -14.55 -7.65
CA SER A 78 1.25 -15.62 -7.62
C SER A 78 2.59 -15.16 -7.01
N SER A 79 2.81 -13.85 -6.96
CA SER A 79 4.04 -13.25 -6.43
C SER A 79 3.73 -11.96 -5.64
N PRO A 80 4.58 -11.58 -4.67
CA PRO A 80 4.39 -10.36 -3.90
C PRO A 80 4.92 -9.10 -4.63
N ILE A 81 5.14 -9.14 -5.94
CA ILE A 81 5.85 -8.08 -6.69
C ILE A 81 5.05 -6.77 -6.68
N ALA A 82 3.72 -6.81 -6.83
CA ALA A 82 2.90 -5.59 -6.70
C ALA A 82 3.09 -4.92 -5.33
N TYR A 83 3.08 -5.71 -4.26
CA TYR A 83 3.31 -5.20 -2.90
C TYR A 83 4.76 -4.71 -2.72
N LEU A 84 5.74 -5.38 -3.32
CA LEU A 84 7.14 -4.93 -3.34
C LEU A 84 7.28 -3.55 -3.97
N ILE A 85 6.68 -3.34 -5.14
CA ILE A 85 6.70 -2.05 -5.84
C ILE A 85 6.07 -0.96 -4.98
N LEU A 86 4.92 -1.24 -4.37
CA LEU A 86 4.25 -0.29 -3.46
C LEU A 86 5.10 0.07 -2.23
N MET A 87 5.85 -0.88 -1.69
CA MET A 87 6.78 -0.63 -0.58
C MET A 87 8.00 0.18 -1.01
N ALA A 88 8.49 0.00 -2.25
CA ALA A 88 9.55 0.82 -2.81
C ALA A 88 9.06 2.25 -3.07
N LEU A 89 7.87 2.43 -3.65
CA LEU A 89 7.26 3.75 -3.86
C LEU A 89 7.03 4.52 -2.54
N ASP A 90 6.59 3.83 -1.49
CA ASP A 90 6.44 4.40 -0.15
C ASP A 90 7.77 4.85 0.47
N GLU A 91 8.86 4.12 0.21
CA GLU A 91 10.21 4.53 0.62
C GLU A 91 10.66 5.77 -0.15
N LEU A 92 10.42 5.79 -1.47
CA LEU A 92 10.75 6.94 -2.32
C LEU A 92 9.96 8.18 -1.90
N GLU A 93 8.68 8.05 -1.53
CA GLU A 93 7.86 9.14 -0.98
C GLU A 93 8.47 9.73 0.29
N LYS A 94 9.02 8.90 1.17
CA LYS A 94 9.60 9.33 2.45
C LYS A 94 10.98 9.95 2.31
N THR A 95 11.71 9.62 1.26
CA THR A 95 13.15 9.92 1.16
C THR A 95 13.46 11.02 0.15
N ILE A 96 12.92 10.95 -1.07
CA ILE A 96 13.37 11.79 -2.19
C ILE A 96 12.25 12.47 -2.97
N LEU A 97 11.03 11.93 -2.95
CA LEU A 97 9.95 12.52 -3.72
C LEU A 97 9.37 13.75 -3.00
N PRO A 98 8.97 14.79 -3.75
CA PRO A 98 8.31 15.94 -3.15
C PRO A 98 6.95 15.53 -2.55
N LYS A 99 6.49 16.24 -1.50
CA LYS A 99 5.24 15.91 -0.78
C LYS A 99 4.00 15.85 -1.69
N ASP A 100 4.06 16.52 -2.83
CA ASP A 100 3.03 16.63 -3.85
C ASP A 100 3.39 15.88 -5.14
N TRP A 101 4.26 14.88 -5.09
CA TRP A 101 4.62 14.06 -6.26
C TRP A 101 3.40 13.41 -6.96
N LEU A 102 2.29 13.25 -6.23
CA LEU A 102 1.00 12.77 -6.71
C LEU A 102 0.01 13.89 -7.12
N ARG A 103 0.33 15.17 -6.91
CA ARG A 103 -0.62 16.25 -7.25
C ARG A 103 -0.69 16.46 -8.75
N GLU A 104 -1.94 16.43 -9.21
CA GLU A 104 -2.56 16.51 -10.54
C GLU A 104 -2.01 17.50 -11.58
N LYS A 105 -0.98 18.30 -11.29
CA LYS A 105 -0.55 19.37 -12.21
C LYS A 105 0.34 18.89 -13.35
N GLU A 106 0.91 17.69 -13.28
CA GLU A 106 1.69 17.13 -14.39
C GLU A 106 0.94 16.02 -15.13
N PRO A 107 0.79 16.12 -16.47
CA PRO A 107 0.00 15.18 -17.27
C PRO A 107 0.44 13.71 -17.13
N MET A 108 1.74 13.46 -16.95
CA MET A 108 2.29 12.10 -16.92
C MET A 108 1.88 11.33 -15.67
N THR A 109 1.95 11.96 -14.50
CA THR A 109 1.56 11.34 -13.21
C THR A 109 0.05 11.28 -13.04
N HIS A 110 -0.70 12.17 -13.70
CA HIS A 110 -2.15 12.22 -13.60
C HIS A 110 -2.82 10.97 -14.18
N GLY A 111 -2.43 10.53 -15.38
CA GLY A 111 -3.06 9.37 -16.04
C GLY A 111 -2.89 8.08 -15.23
N VAL A 112 -1.67 7.80 -14.76
CA VAL A 112 -1.36 6.58 -14.00
C VAL A 112 -2.06 6.59 -12.63
N ARG A 113 -2.11 7.75 -11.96
CA ARG A 113 -2.83 7.89 -10.68
C ARG A 113 -4.32 7.60 -10.84
N LEU A 114 -4.96 8.12 -11.90
CA LEU A 114 -6.37 7.86 -12.17
C LEU A 114 -6.64 6.37 -12.39
N GLU A 115 -5.74 5.67 -13.08
CA GLU A 115 -5.90 4.22 -13.29
C GLU A 115 -5.78 3.45 -11.97
N VAL A 116 -4.82 3.80 -11.10
CA VAL A 116 -4.73 3.20 -9.75
C VAL A 116 -6.00 3.47 -8.95
N GLN A 117 -6.53 4.70 -8.99
CA GLN A 117 -7.76 5.05 -8.29
C GLN A 117 -8.95 4.21 -8.77
N LYS A 118 -9.09 4.07 -10.10
CA LYS A 118 -10.13 3.24 -10.71
C LYS A 118 -10.01 1.78 -10.27
N LEU A 119 -8.80 1.20 -10.34
CA LEU A 119 -8.55 -0.20 -9.93
C LEU A 119 -8.84 -0.44 -8.44
N VAL A 120 -8.53 0.52 -7.57
CA VAL A 120 -8.89 0.46 -6.14
C VAL A 120 -10.40 0.50 -5.95
N GLN A 121 -11.12 1.38 -6.65
CA GLN A 121 -12.57 1.45 -6.57
C GLN A 121 -13.24 0.17 -7.10
N GLU A 122 -12.70 -0.41 -8.18
CA GLU A 122 -13.12 -1.71 -8.69
C GLU A 122 -12.87 -2.80 -7.64
N ALA A 123 -11.73 -2.80 -6.94
CA ALA A 123 -11.44 -3.78 -5.88
C ALA A 123 -12.39 -3.66 -4.67
N PHE A 124 -12.99 -2.51 -4.42
CA PHE A 124 -14.01 -2.37 -3.36
C PHE A 124 -15.38 -2.94 -3.75
N THR A 125 -15.65 -3.03 -5.05
CA THR A 125 -16.98 -3.36 -5.59
C THR A 125 -17.04 -4.74 -6.24
N LEU A 126 -15.92 -5.23 -6.74
CA LEU A 126 -15.78 -6.49 -7.45
C LEU A 126 -14.88 -7.42 -6.66
N ASP A 127 -15.29 -8.69 -6.55
CA ASP A 127 -14.39 -9.76 -6.11
C ASP A 127 -13.43 -10.12 -7.27
N ASN A 128 -12.38 -9.31 -7.42
CA ASN A 128 -11.41 -9.40 -8.52
C ASN A 128 -10.15 -10.20 -8.14
N GLY A 129 -10.15 -10.85 -6.97
CA GLY A 129 -9.03 -11.68 -6.50
C GLY A 129 -7.74 -10.91 -6.19
N VAL A 130 -7.74 -9.58 -6.17
CA VAL A 130 -6.54 -8.77 -5.88
C VAL A 130 -6.17 -8.91 -4.41
N SER A 131 -4.86 -8.97 -4.12
CA SER A 131 -4.38 -9.09 -2.74
C SER A 131 -4.82 -7.89 -1.89
N PRO A 132 -5.45 -8.11 -0.72
CA PRO A 132 -5.82 -7.04 0.20
C PRO A 132 -4.68 -6.11 0.60
N LYS A 133 -3.45 -6.64 0.68
CA LYS A 133 -2.26 -5.84 1.02
C LYS A 133 -1.94 -4.81 -0.07
N VAL A 134 -2.15 -5.18 -1.34
CA VAL A 134 -1.92 -4.31 -2.50
C VAL A 134 -2.97 -3.20 -2.53
N VAL A 135 -4.25 -3.56 -2.37
CA VAL A 135 -5.36 -2.58 -2.36
C VAL A 135 -5.17 -1.56 -1.23
N VAL A 136 -5.03 -2.03 0.01
CA VAL A 136 -4.94 -1.13 1.18
C VAL A 136 -3.68 -0.27 1.15
N LYS A 137 -2.54 -0.82 0.69
CA LYS A 137 -1.31 -0.04 0.55
C LYS A 137 -1.43 1.02 -0.55
N SER A 138 -2.15 0.72 -1.64
CA SER A 138 -2.42 1.68 -2.71
C SER A 138 -3.34 2.81 -2.25
N VAL A 139 -4.39 2.49 -1.49
CA VAL A 139 -5.27 3.50 -0.88
C VAL A 139 -4.48 4.54 -0.09
N ALA A 140 -3.61 4.07 0.81
CA ALA A 140 -2.79 4.93 1.64
C ALA A 140 -1.77 5.74 0.83
N LEU A 141 -0.98 5.06 -0.01
CA LEU A 141 0.09 5.69 -0.78
C LEU A 141 -0.44 6.73 -1.78
N PHE A 142 -1.51 6.40 -2.50
CA PHE A 142 -2.10 7.29 -3.52
C PHE A 142 -3.13 8.28 -2.94
N ARG A 143 -3.33 8.26 -1.61
CA ARG A 143 -4.25 9.13 -0.88
C ARG A 143 -5.66 9.09 -1.49
N ILE A 144 -6.17 7.88 -1.69
CA ILE A 144 -7.51 7.65 -2.24
C ILE A 144 -8.50 7.79 -1.07
N ASP A 145 -9.08 8.98 -0.95
CA ASP A 145 -9.98 9.38 0.13
C ASP A 145 -11.42 9.64 -0.36
N GLN A 146 -11.58 10.13 -1.60
CA GLN A 146 -12.86 10.37 -2.24
C GLN A 146 -13.47 9.07 -2.80
N VAL A 147 -14.03 8.27 -1.90
CA VAL A 147 -14.72 7.01 -2.19
C VAL A 147 -16.05 6.95 -1.43
N ASP A 148 -17.02 6.24 -1.99
CA ASP A 148 -18.33 6.07 -1.35
C ASP A 148 -18.19 5.26 -0.04
N GLU A 149 -18.72 5.80 1.06
CA GLU A 149 -18.63 5.19 2.39
C GLU A 149 -19.19 3.76 2.41
N SER A 150 -20.26 3.48 1.67
CA SER A 150 -20.86 2.14 1.63
C SER A 150 -19.93 1.10 1.02
N HIS A 151 -19.17 1.46 -0.02
CA HIS A 151 -18.17 0.58 -0.62
C HIS A 151 -16.99 0.34 0.31
N VAL A 152 -16.55 1.38 1.04
CA VAL A 152 -15.47 1.26 2.03
C VAL A 152 -15.88 0.33 3.16
N VAL A 153 -17.08 0.49 3.71
CA VAL A 153 -17.61 -0.37 4.78
C VAL A 153 -17.78 -1.81 4.29
N ALA A 154 -18.35 -2.01 3.09
CA ALA A 154 -18.50 -3.35 2.52
C ALA A 154 -17.15 -4.06 2.33
N TYR A 155 -16.15 -3.35 1.80
CA TYR A 155 -14.81 -3.90 1.63
C TYR A 155 -14.17 -4.27 2.98
N ALA A 156 -14.32 -3.42 4.01
CA ALA A 156 -13.84 -3.70 5.36
C ALA A 156 -14.48 -4.98 5.97
N HIS A 157 -15.79 -5.18 5.77
CA HIS A 157 -16.45 -6.43 6.16
C HIS A 157 -15.90 -7.64 5.39
N GLY A 158 -15.58 -7.48 4.11
CA GLY A 158 -14.90 -8.51 3.31
C GLY A 158 -13.53 -8.88 3.89
N LEU A 159 -12.71 -7.88 4.25
CA LEU A 159 -11.42 -8.08 4.90
C LEU A 159 -11.53 -8.80 6.25
N LEU A 160 -12.54 -8.45 7.04
CA LEU A 160 -12.81 -9.10 8.32
C LEU A 160 -13.17 -10.58 8.12
N SER A 161 -14.07 -10.86 7.18
CA SER A 161 -14.56 -12.20 6.86
C SER A 161 -13.46 -13.10 6.30
N SER A 162 -12.54 -12.54 5.50
CA SER A 162 -11.42 -13.27 4.92
C SER A 162 -10.23 -13.46 5.88
N GLY A 163 -10.31 -12.96 7.12
CA GLY A 163 -9.20 -13.01 8.07
C GLY A 163 -8.02 -12.08 7.74
N ALA A 164 -8.19 -11.09 6.85
CA ALA A 164 -7.14 -10.17 6.43
C ALA A 164 -6.91 -9.03 7.44
N PHE A 165 -6.75 -9.37 8.72
CA PHE A 165 -6.84 -8.42 9.85
C PHE A 165 -5.84 -7.26 9.79
N ILE A 166 -4.58 -7.52 9.39
CA ILE A 166 -3.58 -6.44 9.27
C ILE A 166 -4.01 -5.42 8.20
N SER A 167 -4.54 -5.89 7.08
CA SER A 167 -5.05 -5.02 6.02
C SER A 167 -6.29 -4.25 6.50
N LEU A 168 -7.20 -4.92 7.22
CA LEU A 168 -8.38 -4.27 7.83
C LEU A 168 -7.98 -3.13 8.77
N LEU A 169 -7.05 -3.35 9.68
CA LEU A 169 -6.62 -2.33 10.64
C LEU A 169 -6.02 -1.10 9.94
N LYS A 170 -5.13 -1.31 8.96
CA LYS A 170 -4.57 -0.22 8.16
C LYS A 170 -5.64 0.53 7.36
N PHE A 171 -6.66 -0.18 6.89
CA PHE A 171 -7.76 0.39 6.15
C PHE A 171 -8.64 1.28 7.03
N ILE A 172 -8.96 0.83 8.25
CA ILE A 172 -9.68 1.61 9.28
C ILE A 172 -8.88 2.85 9.68
N GLU A 173 -7.56 2.71 9.88
CA GLU A 173 -6.67 3.83 10.23
C GLU A 173 -6.70 4.92 9.14
N HIS A 174 -6.65 4.52 7.86
CA HIS A 174 -6.76 5.46 6.74
C HIS A 174 -8.13 6.15 6.69
N PHE A 175 -9.22 5.39 6.82
CA PHE A 175 -10.59 5.90 6.83
C PHE A 175 -11.10 6.21 8.25
N SER A 176 -10.30 6.93 9.02
CA SER A 176 -10.61 7.30 10.42
C SER A 176 -11.82 8.22 10.58
N TRP A 177 -12.32 8.82 9.49
CA TRP A 177 -13.51 9.65 9.46
C TRP A 177 -14.82 8.85 9.44
N ILE A 178 -14.78 7.55 9.09
CA ILE A 178 -15.95 6.66 9.09
C ILE A 178 -16.30 6.27 10.54
N LYS A 179 -17.60 6.20 10.83
CA LYS A 179 -18.11 5.69 12.11
C LYS A 179 -18.15 4.17 12.09
N TRP A 180 -17.02 3.55 12.41
CA TRP A 180 -16.90 2.10 12.44
C TRP A 180 -17.66 1.46 13.61
N THR A 181 -18.24 0.29 13.35
CA THR A 181 -18.81 -0.57 14.39
C THR A 181 -17.77 -1.64 14.74
N TYR A 182 -17.14 -1.52 15.91
CA TYR A 182 -16.01 -2.37 16.29
C TYR A 182 -16.39 -3.72 16.90
N GLN A 183 -17.68 -3.91 17.26
CA GLN A 183 -18.14 -5.11 17.94
C GLN A 183 -17.83 -6.37 17.14
N ASP A 184 -18.26 -6.43 15.88
CA ASP A 184 -18.02 -7.58 15.00
C ASP A 184 -16.52 -7.87 14.82
N MET A 185 -15.69 -6.82 14.79
CA MET A 185 -14.23 -6.97 14.66
C MET A 185 -13.63 -7.60 15.91
N ILE A 186 -14.05 -7.16 17.09
CA ILE A 186 -13.57 -7.70 18.38
C ILE A 186 -14.03 -9.15 18.55
N GLU A 187 -15.29 -9.44 18.24
CA GLU A 187 -15.84 -10.79 18.30
C GLU A 187 -15.07 -11.74 17.36
N GLN A 188 -14.78 -11.30 16.14
CA GLN A 188 -13.99 -12.09 15.20
C GLN A 188 -12.54 -12.29 15.68
N PHE A 189 -11.87 -11.25 16.20
CA PHE A 189 -10.52 -11.38 16.74
C PHE A 189 -10.46 -12.33 17.93
N ALA A 190 -11.47 -12.30 18.81
CA ALA A 190 -11.57 -13.22 19.93
C ALA A 190 -11.79 -14.66 19.43
N ALA A 191 -12.70 -14.86 18.48
CA ALA A 191 -12.99 -16.16 17.89
C ALA A 191 -11.77 -16.79 17.20
N THR A 192 -10.90 -15.98 16.60
CA THR A 192 -9.67 -16.44 15.95
C THR A 192 -8.42 -16.33 16.83
N ASN A 193 -8.56 -16.11 18.14
CA ASN A 193 -7.46 -15.91 19.10
C ASN A 193 -6.42 -14.86 18.66
N SER A 194 -6.85 -13.86 17.88
CA SER A 194 -6.02 -12.81 17.29
C SER A 194 -5.94 -11.56 18.18
N TRP A 195 -5.70 -11.76 19.48
CA TRP A 195 -5.64 -10.69 20.49
C TRP A 195 -4.71 -9.51 20.14
N PRO A 196 -3.53 -9.72 19.53
CA PRO A 196 -2.69 -8.60 19.09
C PRO A 196 -3.41 -7.66 18.10
N MET A 197 -4.37 -8.16 17.30
CA MET A 197 -5.14 -7.32 16.38
C MET A 197 -6.16 -6.45 17.13
N ALA A 198 -6.77 -6.98 18.20
CA ALA A 198 -7.66 -6.20 19.06
C ALA A 198 -6.91 -5.07 19.78
N GLU A 199 -5.70 -5.33 20.28
CA GLU A 199 -4.85 -4.30 20.88
C GLU A 199 -4.45 -3.21 19.87
N GLN A 200 -4.14 -3.60 18.63
CA GLN A 200 -3.83 -2.64 17.58
C GLN A 200 -5.05 -1.82 17.17
N LEU A 201 -6.23 -2.44 17.10
CA LEU A 201 -7.49 -1.72 16.88
C LEU A 201 -7.67 -0.65 17.95
N LEU A 202 -7.52 -1.00 19.24
CA LEU A 202 -7.61 -0.03 20.34
C LEU A 202 -6.66 1.16 20.16
N LYS A 203 -5.41 0.93 19.76
CA LYS A 203 -4.44 2.00 19.50
C LYS A 203 -4.88 2.94 18.38
N ILE A 204 -5.53 2.41 17.35
CA ILE A 204 -6.07 3.19 16.23
C ILE A 204 -7.27 4.04 16.70
N VAL A 205 -8.16 3.50 17.55
CA VAL A 205 -9.40 4.21 17.93
C VAL A 205 -9.25 5.15 19.12
N GLN A 206 -8.32 4.86 20.04
CA GLN A 206 -8.17 5.60 21.31
C GLN A 206 -8.06 7.13 21.14
N PRO A 207 -7.31 7.67 20.18
CA PRO A 207 -7.22 9.12 19.99
C PRO A 207 -8.59 9.78 19.71
N THR A 208 -9.45 9.09 18.95
CA THR A 208 -10.79 9.56 18.60
C THR A 208 -11.72 9.54 19.82
N ILE A 209 -11.64 8.50 20.65
CA ILE A 209 -12.42 8.37 21.88
C ILE A 209 -12.05 9.48 22.87
N THR A 210 -10.75 9.67 23.13
CA THR A 210 -10.27 10.70 24.08
C THR A 210 -10.63 12.12 23.62
N ALA A 211 -10.62 12.41 22.32
CA ALA A 211 -11.06 13.70 21.79
C ALA A 211 -12.57 13.97 21.97
N ILE A 212 -13.41 12.93 21.93
CA ILE A 212 -14.86 13.04 22.15
C ILE A 212 -15.14 13.32 23.63
N ASP A 213 -14.47 12.62 24.55
CA ASP A 213 -14.66 12.80 25.99
C ASP A 213 -14.25 14.20 26.44
N HIS A 214 -13.13 14.72 25.93
CA HIS A 214 -12.69 16.09 26.25
C HIS A 214 -13.66 17.17 25.75
N ARG A 215 -14.25 17.00 24.56
CA ARG A 215 -15.28 17.93 24.06
C ARG A 215 -16.57 17.89 24.89
N ARG A 216 -16.95 16.71 25.40
CA ARG A 216 -18.12 16.57 26.29
C ARG A 216 -17.92 17.28 27.63
N GLU A 217 -16.71 17.20 28.21
CA GLU A 217 -16.37 17.95 29.43
C GLU A 217 -16.47 19.46 29.24
N ILE A 218 -15.96 20.00 28.12
CA ILE A 218 -16.03 21.44 27.83
C ILE A 218 -17.48 21.91 27.66
N VAL A 219 -18.32 21.16 26.95
CA VAL A 219 -19.74 21.49 26.78
C VAL A 219 -20.50 21.41 28.11
N PHE A 220 -20.18 20.42 28.93
CA PHE A 220 -20.78 20.26 30.26
C PHE A 220 -20.37 21.42 31.20
N GLN A 221 -19.10 21.81 31.21
CA GLN A 221 -18.62 22.96 31.98
C GLN A 221 -19.14 24.30 31.44
N GLY A 222 -19.37 24.42 30.14
CA GLY A 222 -19.96 25.61 29.51
C GLY A 222 -21.43 25.82 29.89
N ARG A 223 -22.22 24.74 29.97
CA ARG A 223 -23.64 24.79 30.40
C ARG A 223 -23.83 25.04 31.89
N LEU A 224 -22.84 24.72 32.73
CA LEU A 224 -22.87 25.00 34.17
C LEU A 224 -22.47 26.45 34.51
N ARG A 225 -21.95 27.20 33.53
CA ARG A 225 -21.49 28.59 33.69
C ARG A 225 -22.40 29.63 33.02
N SER A 226 -23.50 29.19 32.42
CA SER A 226 -24.56 30.02 31.81
C SER A 226 -25.82 29.95 32.66
#